data_AF-A0A1F4Z2T8-F1
#
_entry.id   AF-A0A1F4Z2T8-F1
#
_cell.length_a   1.000
_cell.length_b   1.000
_cell.length_c   1.000
_cell.angle_alpha   90.00
_cell.angle_beta   90.00
_cell.angle_gamma   90.00
#
_symmetry.space_group_name_H-M   'P 1'
#
loop_
_entity.id
_entity.type
_entity.pdbx_description
1 polymer ?
#
loop_
_entity_poly.entity_id
_entity_poly.type
_entity_poly.pdbx_seq_one_letter_code
_entity_poly.pdbx_strand_id
1 'polypeptide(L)'
;MTQRAEVKDFVDLYFLLDRYSFWDLRDGVKAKFTIEVEPYSMAGIFMTAEDFEYLPKMIKPLTLDQLKTFYREKASDLGKRYIKK
;
A
#
# COMPACT_ATOMS: atom_id res chain seq x y z
N MET A 1 -6.29 -16.99 -8.77
CA MET A 1 -6.53 -15.79 -9.60
C MET A 1 -5.52 -14.73 -9.18
N THR A 2 -4.52 -14.47 -10.00
CA THR A 2 -3.51 -13.44 -9.73
C THR A 2 -4.05 -12.11 -10.25
N GLN A 3 -4.70 -11.34 -9.38
CA GLN A 3 -4.97 -9.94 -9.70
C GLN A 3 -3.60 -9.25 -9.80
N ARG A 4 -3.23 -8.77 -10.98
CA ARG A 4 -1.98 -8.03 -11.16
C ARG A 4 -2.08 -6.74 -10.35
N ALA A 5 -1.10 -6.51 -9.48
CA ALA A 5 -0.90 -5.21 -8.85
C ALA A 5 -0.66 -4.17 -9.96
N GLU A 6 -1.61 -3.29 -10.21
CA GLU A 6 -1.43 -2.20 -11.16
C GLU A 6 -0.85 -0.98 -10.44
N VAL A 7 0.10 -0.30 -11.09
CA VAL A 7 0.73 0.90 -10.50
C VAL A 7 -0.29 1.97 -10.10
N LYS A 8 -1.41 2.08 -10.82
CA LYS A 8 -2.49 3.01 -10.49
C LYS A 8 -3.08 2.75 -9.10
N ASP A 9 -3.21 1.49 -8.68
CA ASP A 9 -3.81 1.14 -7.40
C ASP A 9 -2.89 1.56 -6.24
N PHE A 10 -1.58 1.48 -6.46
CA PHE A 10 -0.58 1.96 -5.51
C PHE A 10 -0.55 3.49 -5.45
N VAL A 11 -0.75 4.18 -6.58
CA VAL A 11 -0.88 5.63 -6.60
C VAL A 11 -2.13 6.08 -5.84
N ASP A 12 -3.28 5.44 -6.07
CA ASP A 12 -4.52 5.76 -5.37
C ASP A 12 -4.37 5.52 -3.87
N LEU A 13 -3.82 4.37 -3.48
CA LEU A 13 -3.60 4.02 -2.09
C LEU A 13 -2.55 4.93 -1.41
N TYR A 14 -1.56 5.43 -2.13
CA TYR A 14 -0.56 6.39 -1.62
C TYR A 14 -1.26 7.65 -1.10
N PHE A 15 -2.18 8.22 -1.88
CA PHE A 15 -2.92 9.41 -1.47
C PHE A 15 -3.98 9.13 -0.40
N LEU A 16 -4.51 7.90 -0.31
CA LEU A 16 -5.39 7.52 0.80
C LEU A 16 -4.61 7.39 2.10
N LEU A 17 -3.41 6.80 2.06
CA LEU A 17 -2.55 6.60 3.23
C LEU A 17 -1.90 7.88 3.76
N ASP A 18 -1.98 8.99 3.01
CA ASP A 18 -1.67 10.34 3.49
C ASP A 18 -2.74 10.86 4.46
N ARG A 19 -3.99 10.39 4.32
CA ARG A 19 -5.15 10.86 5.10
C ARG A 19 -5.61 9.88 6.17
N TYR A 20 -5.40 8.60 5.92
CA TYR A 20 -5.87 7.50 6.75
C TYR A 20 -4.71 6.60 7.13
N SER A 21 -4.72 6.07 8.35
CA SER A 21 -3.77 5.01 8.69
C SER A 21 -4.12 3.72 7.95
N PHE A 22 -3.14 2.82 7.82
CA PHE A 22 -3.39 1.47 7.32
C PHE A 22 -4.53 0.77 8.08
N TRP A 23 -4.61 0.99 9.40
CA TRP A 23 -5.60 0.37 10.27
C TRP A 23 -7.01 0.91 10.00
N ASP A 24 -7.14 2.22 9.75
CA ASP A 24 -8.43 2.82 9.39
C ASP A 24 -8.96 2.25 8.07
N LEU A 25 -8.08 2.13 7.07
CA LEU A 25 -8.44 1.55 5.77
C LEU A 25 -8.79 0.06 5.89
N ARG A 26 -8.00 -0.70 6.66
CA ARG A 26 -8.24 -2.13 6.95
C ARG A 26 -9.62 -2.34 7.57
N ASP A 27 -9.93 -1.56 8.60
CA ASP A 27 -11.20 -1.69 9.32
C ASP A 27 -12.37 -1.25 8.43
N GLY A 28 -12.18 -0.23 7.59
CA GLY A 28 -13.15 0.17 6.56
C GLY A 28 -13.40 -0.90 5.50
N VAL A 29 -12.35 -1.58 5.02
CA VAL A 29 -12.48 -2.72 4.10
C VAL A 29 -13.25 -3.88 4.74
N LYS A 30 -12.92 -4.22 6.00
CA LYS A 30 -13.63 -5.24 6.76
C LYS A 30 -15.11 -4.91 6.95
N ALA A 31 -15.42 -3.67 7.31
CA ALA A 31 -16.80 -3.24 7.52
C ALA A 31 -17.61 -3.24 6.21
N LYS A 32 -17.01 -2.78 5.10
CA LYS A 32 -17.72 -2.61 3.83
C LYS A 32 -17.86 -3.90 3.02
N PHE A 33 -16.81 -4.72 3.02
CA PHE A 33 -16.71 -5.89 2.15
C PHE A 33 -16.64 -7.21 2.90
N THR A 34 -16.58 -7.19 4.24
CA THR A 34 -16.41 -8.39 5.07
C THR A 34 -15.11 -9.15 4.73
N ILE A 35 -14.11 -8.42 4.22
CA ILE A 35 -12.78 -8.94 3.88
C ILE A 35 -11.81 -8.59 5.00
N GLU A 36 -11.13 -9.59 5.54
CA GLU A 36 -10.04 -9.38 6.47
C GLU A 36 -8.74 -9.18 5.71
N VAL A 37 -8.07 -8.06 5.98
CA VAL A 37 -6.79 -7.72 5.36
C VAL A 37 -5.69 -7.97 6.37
N GLU A 38 -4.88 -8.99 6.10
CA GLU A 38 -3.82 -9.44 6.99
C GLU A 38 -2.56 -8.55 6.82
N PRO A 39 -2.05 -7.92 7.90
CA PRO A 39 -0.95 -6.95 7.81
C PRO A 39 0.35 -7.47 7.20
N TYR A 40 0.75 -8.71 7.50
CA TYR A 40 1.99 -9.28 6.96
C TYR A 40 1.90 -9.50 5.44
N SER A 41 0.76 -10.00 4.98
CA SER A 41 0.42 -10.16 3.56
C SER A 41 0.42 -8.81 2.83
N MET A 42 -0.13 -7.77 3.46
CA MET A 42 -0.09 -6.41 2.92
C MET A 42 1.31 -5.81 2.87
N ALA A 43 2.16 -6.10 3.84
CA ALA A 43 3.57 -5.69 3.78
C ALA A 43 4.26 -6.32 2.55
N GLY A 44 3.98 -7.59 2.25
CA GLY A 44 4.44 -8.24 1.02
C GLY A 44 3.96 -7.56 -0.25
N ILE A 45 2.68 -7.16 -0.30
CA ILE A 45 2.12 -6.41 -1.43
C ILE A 45 2.79 -5.04 -1.56
N PHE A 46 3.03 -4.30 -0.47
CA PHE A 46 3.71 -3.01 -0.53
C PHE A 46 5.13 -3.11 -1.10
N MET A 47 5.84 -4.20 -0.81
CA MET A 47 7.18 -4.42 -1.36
C MET A 47 7.20 -4.62 -2.89
N THR A 48 6.09 -5.02 -3.52
CA THR A 48 6.04 -5.15 -4.99
C THR A 48 6.09 -3.79 -5.70
N ALA A 49 5.97 -2.67 -4.98
CA ALA A 49 6.14 -1.34 -5.56
C ALA A 49 7.55 -1.10 -6.12
N GLU A 50 8.56 -1.84 -5.61
CA GLU A 50 9.95 -1.77 -6.09
C GLU A 50 10.08 -2.15 -7.56
N ASP A 51 9.19 -3.01 -8.06
CA ASP A 51 9.20 -3.54 -9.43
C ASP A 51 8.58 -2.57 -10.44
N PHE A 52 8.00 -1.45 -10.00
CA PHE A 52 7.44 -0.47 -10.91
C PHE A 52 8.52 0.30 -11.67
N GLU A 53 8.33 0.46 -12.97
CA GLU A 53 9.27 1.17 -13.86
C GLU A 53 8.71 2.50 -14.35
N TYR A 54 7.41 2.74 -14.17
CA TYR A 54 6.71 3.94 -14.63
C TYR A 54 5.61 4.34 -13.66
N LEU A 55 5.11 5.58 -13.83
CA LEU A 55 3.88 6.05 -13.20
C LEU A 55 2.82 6.33 -14.27
N PRO A 56 1.53 6.23 -13.93
CA PRO A 56 0.47 6.72 -14.80
C PRO A 56 0.60 8.25 -14.97
N LYS A 57 -0.17 8.82 -15.90
CA LYS A 57 -0.21 10.27 -16.07
C LYS A 57 -0.71 10.95 -14.78
N MET A 58 0.15 11.72 -14.14
CA MET A 58 -0.11 12.32 -12.84
C MET A 58 -0.71 13.73 -12.97
N ILE A 59 -1.78 14.01 -12.22
CA ILE A 59 -2.32 15.36 -12.02
C ILE A 59 -1.66 16.02 -10.79
N LYS A 60 -1.48 15.23 -9.72
CA LYS A 60 -0.76 15.65 -8.52
C LYS A 60 0.70 15.19 -8.61
N PRO A 61 1.68 16.02 -8.22
CA PRO A 61 3.09 15.63 -8.25
C PRO A 61 3.36 14.38 -7.42
N LEU A 62 3.99 13.39 -8.03
CA LEU A 62 4.49 12.17 -7.41
C LEU A 62 5.57 11.59 -8.31
N THR A 63 6.74 11.26 -7.76
CA THR A 63 7.79 10.55 -8.50
C THR A 63 7.78 9.07 -8.17
N LEU A 64 8.34 8.26 -9.06
CA LEU A 64 8.45 6.82 -8.86
C LEU A 64 9.27 6.50 -7.60
N ASP A 65 10.36 7.22 -7.35
CA ASP A 65 11.19 7.04 -6.16
C ASP A 65 10.46 7.40 -4.86
N GLN A 66 9.61 8.44 -4.89
CA GLN A 66 8.76 8.79 -3.75
C GLN A 66 7.76 7.66 -3.45
N LEU A 67 7.12 7.12 -4.49
CA LEU A 67 6.19 6.00 -4.36
C LEU A 67 6.89 4.76 -3.76
N LYS A 68 8.04 4.37 -4.32
CA LYS A 68 8.82 3.21 -3.84
C LYS A 68 9.27 3.36 -2.40
N THR A 69 9.86 4.52 -2.07
CA THR A 69 10.34 4.81 -0.72
C THR A 69 9.20 4.78 0.29
N PHE A 70 8.07 5.40 -0.04
CA PHE A 70 6.89 5.39 0.82
C PHE A 70 6.41 3.95 1.13
N TYR A 71 6.25 3.11 0.11
CA TYR A 71 5.75 1.75 0.32
C TYR A 71 6.75 0.85 1.04
N ARG A 72 8.06 1.02 0.79
CA ARG A 72 9.12 0.34 1.55
C ARG A 72 9.05 0.67 3.05
N GLU A 73 8.86 1.94 3.38
CA GLU A 73 8.69 2.39 4.77
C GLU A 73 7.41 1.81 5.40
N LYS A 74 6.28 1.86 4.69
CA LYS A 74 5.02 1.26 5.17
C LYS A 74 5.14 -0.25 5.39
N ALA A 75 5.81 -0.96 4.50
CA ALA A 75 6.07 -2.40 4.65
C ALA A 75 6.92 -2.68 5.90
N SER A 76 7.99 -1.90 6.11
CA SER A 76 8.85 -2.01 7.30
C SER A 76 8.07 -1.76 8.59
N ASP A 77 7.21 -0.74 8.60
CA ASP A 77 6.39 -0.38 9.76
C ASP A 77 5.39 -1.48 10.12
N LEU A 78 4.74 -2.09 9.11
CA LEU A 78 3.85 -3.23 9.33
C LEU A 78 4.62 -4.45 9.85
N GLY A 79 5.78 -4.76 9.27
CA GLY A 79 6.63 -5.89 9.69
C GLY A 79 7.13 -5.76 11.14
N LYS A 80 7.61 -4.57 11.54
CA LYS A 80 8.08 -4.31 12.92
C LYS A 80 6.96 -4.48 13.95
N ARG A 81 5.74 -4.07 13.61
CA ARG A 81 4.57 -4.20 14.51
C ARG A 81 4.13 -5.64 14.67
N TYR A 82 4.32 -6.48 13.64
CA TYR A 82 4.01 -7.91 13.71
C TYR A 82 4.99 -8.67 14.63
N ILE A 83 6.30 -8.39 14.54
CA ILE A 83 7.33 -9.05 15.38
C ILE A 83 7.20 -8.69 16.87
N LYS A 84 6.63 -7.51 17.19
CA LYS A 84 6.46 -7.03 18.57
C LYS A 84 5.18 -7.53 19.26
N LYS A 85 4.35 -8.32 18.58
CA LYS A 85 3.07 -8.83 19.09
C LYS A 85 3.18 -10.31 19.42
#